data_AF-A0A932E7N4-F1
#
_entry.id   AF-A0A932E7N4-F1
#
_cell.length_a   1.000
_cell.length_b   1.000
_cell.length_c   1.000
_cell.angle_alpha   90.00
_cell.angle_beta   90.00
_cell.angle_gamma   90.00
#
_symmetry.space_group_name_H-M   'P 1'
#
loop_
_entity.id
_entity.type
_entity.pdbx_description
1 polymer ?
#
loop_
_entity_poly.entity_id
_entity_poly.type
_entity_poly.pdbx_seq_one_letter_code
_entity_poly.pdbx_strand_id
1 'polypeptide(L)'
;MQAWLPRMACVVVCLLAFAPARAAEESGPRALVVEVDGKPQLVRDVHNGFCFYERDGKLVSASRQARTALAPMKEFLPFFVSVRDMEAKSHTLNLMTNSGSGEMNPEFEFRAKFESGYGLEHVFYVLELDSEELGKRVFCDEVGTLEPRLTRSVRIRVPVVAKLGAGKFKLHLFAGGGELLHSQMPPLFRDRQLDRMVLSRVKGAKDEPVRPFVGPPPEYPKAFLKKRLSGDATVRFRVSRTGAVIEPAVKSASAPEFGESALAAARLWRFLPKMEKGRPVESEVVLPFKFEPPLDEK
;
A
#
# COMPACT_ATOMS: atom_id res chain seq x y z
N MET A 1 17.23 31.54 11.04
CA MET A 1 17.68 30.14 11.21
C MET A 1 16.67 29.46 12.11
N GLN A 2 15.66 28.82 11.50
CA GLN A 2 14.51 28.27 12.23
C GLN A 2 14.84 26.85 12.65
N ALA A 3 14.86 26.62 13.96
CA ALA A 3 15.19 25.34 14.56
C ALA A 3 14.18 24.26 14.13
N TRP A 4 14.71 23.19 13.57
CA TRP A 4 13.99 22.00 13.15
C TRP A 4 13.57 21.21 14.40
N LEU A 5 12.32 21.39 14.84
CA LEU A 5 11.74 20.53 15.88
C LEU A 5 11.35 19.19 15.25
N PRO A 6 11.83 18.04 15.76
CA PRO A 6 11.42 16.75 15.25
C PRO A 6 9.94 16.53 15.54
N ARG A 7 9.17 16.11 14.53
CA ARG A 7 7.83 15.55 14.70
C ARG A 7 7.93 14.40 15.71
N MET A 8 7.43 14.58 16.92
CA MET A 8 7.33 13.50 17.92
C MET A 8 6.22 12.54 17.46
N ALA A 9 6.59 11.53 16.66
CA ALA A 9 5.77 10.35 16.48
C ALA A 9 5.71 9.63 17.84
N CYS A 10 4.54 9.63 18.47
CA CYS A 10 4.34 9.01 19.77
C CYS A 10 4.11 7.51 19.56
N VAL A 11 5.00 6.70 20.10
CA VAL A 11 4.95 5.25 19.99
C VAL A 11 3.98 4.70 20.99
N VAL A 12 2.88 4.14 20.50
CA VAL A 12 2.01 3.32 21.32
C VAL A 12 2.41 1.86 21.11
N VAL A 13 3.21 1.33 22.04
CA VAL A 13 3.36 -0.12 22.22
C VAL A 13 2.12 -0.62 22.97
N CYS A 14 1.02 -0.94 22.27
CA CYS A 14 -0.19 -1.44 22.91
C CYS A 14 -0.19 -2.97 23.03
N LEU A 15 -0.25 -3.44 24.29
CA LEU A 15 -0.12 -4.82 24.78
C LEU A 15 -1.38 -5.69 24.56
N LEU A 16 -1.10 -6.96 24.27
CA LEU A 16 -1.94 -8.17 24.29
C LEU A 16 -2.78 -8.48 23.03
N ALA A 17 -2.25 -9.41 22.23
CA ALA A 17 -3.00 -10.22 21.29
C ALA A 17 -3.90 -11.22 22.05
N PHE A 18 -5.16 -11.36 21.65
CA PHE A 18 -6.00 -12.48 22.08
C PHE A 18 -5.61 -13.76 21.32
N ALA A 19 -5.72 -14.88 22.05
CA ALA A 19 -5.45 -16.30 21.78
C ALA A 19 -5.31 -16.81 20.31
N PRO A 20 -4.49 -17.86 20.09
CA PRO A 20 -4.12 -18.30 18.76
C PRO A 20 -5.29 -19.01 18.07
N ALA A 21 -5.83 -18.38 17.02
CA ALA A 21 -6.60 -19.09 16.03
C ALA A 21 -5.61 -19.87 15.13
N ARG A 22 -5.51 -21.17 15.44
CA ARG A 22 -5.11 -22.28 14.58
C ARG A 22 -4.96 -21.92 13.08
N ALA A 23 -3.72 -22.00 12.57
CA ALA A 23 -3.31 -22.10 11.18
C ALA A 23 -4.43 -21.98 10.10
N ALA A 24 -4.75 -20.74 9.72
CA ALA A 24 -5.50 -20.39 8.51
C ALA A 24 -5.20 -18.94 8.10
N GLU A 25 -3.92 -18.55 8.06
CA GLU A 25 -3.52 -17.13 8.05
C GLU A 25 -2.93 -16.67 6.71
N GLU A 26 -3.74 -16.73 5.64
CA GLU A 26 -3.55 -15.95 4.40
C GLU A 26 -4.87 -15.27 4.01
N SER A 27 -5.58 -14.72 4.99
CA SER A 27 -7.00 -14.41 4.89
C SER A 27 -7.27 -13.01 4.32
N GLY A 28 -7.30 -12.92 2.99
CA GLY A 28 -8.01 -11.89 2.23
C GLY A 28 -7.74 -10.42 2.59
N PRO A 29 -8.60 -9.50 2.14
CA PRO A 29 -8.57 -8.12 2.57
C PRO A 29 -8.89 -7.98 4.06
N ARG A 30 -8.37 -6.93 4.68
CA ARG A 30 -8.51 -6.57 6.09
C ARG A 30 -9.12 -5.17 6.23
N ALA A 31 -9.56 -4.83 7.43
CA ALA A 31 -9.90 -3.47 7.86
C ALA A 31 -9.19 -3.20 9.17
N LEU A 32 -8.71 -1.97 9.36
CA LEU A 32 -8.29 -1.51 10.67
C LEU A 32 -9.54 -1.14 11.47
N VAL A 33 -9.68 -1.72 12.66
CA VAL A 33 -10.73 -1.35 13.63
C VAL A 33 -10.11 -0.81 14.90
N VAL A 34 -10.82 0.11 15.55
CA VAL A 34 -10.47 0.69 16.85
C VAL A 34 -11.59 0.42 17.84
N GLU A 35 -11.26 0.00 19.06
CA GLU A 35 -12.23 -0.27 20.11
C GLU A 35 -12.71 1.04 20.75
N VAL A 36 -14.02 1.30 20.66
CA VAL A 36 -14.67 2.47 21.26
C VAL A 36 -15.90 1.98 22.01
N ASP A 37 -16.00 2.32 23.30
CA ASP A 37 -17.11 1.90 24.17
C ASP A 37 -17.34 0.37 24.15
N GLY A 38 -16.25 -0.41 24.10
CA GLY A 38 -16.26 -1.88 24.05
C GLY A 38 -16.70 -2.48 22.70
N LYS A 39 -16.84 -1.67 21.64
CA LYS A 39 -17.25 -2.11 20.31
C LYS A 39 -16.20 -1.74 19.25
N PRO A 40 -15.91 -2.64 18.29
CA PRO A 40 -15.01 -2.32 17.19
C PRO A 40 -15.67 -1.32 16.24
N GLN A 41 -14.98 -0.21 15.97
CA GLN A 41 -15.35 0.79 14.98
C GLN A 41 -14.37 0.76 13.82
N LEU A 42 -14.87 0.88 12.59
CA LEU A 42 -14.04 0.93 11.39
C LEU A 42 -13.23 2.23 11.39
N VAL A 43 -11.89 2.11 11.33
CA VAL A 43 -11.02 3.27 11.16
C VAL A 43 -11.15 3.76 9.73
N ARG A 44 -11.53 5.02 9.57
CA ARG A 44 -11.68 5.70 8.28
C ARG A 44 -10.44 6.47 7.88
N ASP A 45 -9.72 6.98 8.86
CA ASP A 45 -8.51 7.78 8.66
C ASP A 45 -7.56 7.64 9.85
N VAL A 46 -6.29 7.91 9.62
CA VAL A 46 -5.28 8.04 10.68
C VAL A 46 -4.54 9.35 10.46
N HIS A 47 -4.57 10.23 11.46
CA HIS A 47 -3.92 11.53 11.38
C HIS A 47 -3.28 11.88 12.73
N ASN A 48 -2.02 12.33 12.71
CA ASN A 48 -1.23 12.66 13.91
C ASN A 48 -1.25 11.56 14.99
N GLY A 49 -1.20 10.29 14.59
CA GLY A 49 -1.23 9.12 15.48
C GLY A 49 -2.60 8.83 16.13
N PHE A 50 -3.68 9.50 15.70
CA PHE A 50 -5.04 9.18 16.12
C PHE A 50 -5.77 8.40 15.03
N CYS A 51 -6.48 7.34 15.42
CA CYS A 51 -7.46 6.70 14.57
C CYS A 51 -8.78 7.48 14.59
N PHE A 52 -9.32 7.77 13.42
CA PHE A 52 -10.62 8.40 13.25
C PHE A 52 -11.63 7.38 12.74
N TYR A 53 -12.83 7.41 13.31
CA TYR A 53 -13.95 6.57 12.91
C TYR A 53 -15.18 7.45 12.69
N GLU A 54 -16.19 6.91 12.03
CA GLU A 54 -17.41 7.64 11.69
C GLU A 54 -18.45 7.49 12.80
N ARG A 55 -18.99 8.62 13.28
CA ARG A 55 -20.10 8.71 14.24
C ARG A 55 -21.02 9.85 13.82
N ASP A 56 -22.30 9.56 13.63
CA ASP A 56 -23.31 10.54 13.19
C ASP A 56 -22.92 11.32 11.92
N GLY A 57 -22.31 10.63 10.95
CA GLY A 57 -21.85 11.19 9.68
C GLY A 57 -20.62 12.10 9.77
N LYS A 58 -19.93 12.12 10.93
CA LYS A 58 -18.70 12.90 11.14
C LYS A 58 -17.55 12.01 11.56
N LEU A 59 -16.33 12.40 11.20
CA LEU A 59 -15.12 11.77 11.70
C LEU A 59 -14.83 12.24 13.13
N VAL A 60 -14.72 11.28 14.04
CA VAL A 60 -14.40 11.51 15.46
C VAL A 60 -13.13 10.73 15.79
N SER A 61 -12.23 11.35 16.56
CA SER A 61 -11.02 10.68 17.02
C SER A 61 -11.33 9.67 18.12
N ALA A 62 -10.73 8.50 18.03
CA ALA A 62 -10.65 7.58 19.15
C ALA A 62 -9.61 8.06 20.18
N SER A 63 -9.72 7.57 21.42
CA SER A 63 -8.65 7.77 22.41
C SER A 63 -7.33 7.24 21.88
N ARG A 64 -6.21 7.92 22.16
CA ARG A 64 -4.86 7.41 21.80
C ARG A 64 -4.53 6.05 22.40
N GLN A 65 -5.19 5.72 23.51
CA GLN A 65 -5.01 4.45 24.23
C GLN A 65 -5.99 3.37 23.76
N ALA A 66 -6.88 3.70 22.82
CA ALA A 66 -7.83 2.74 22.29
C ALA A 66 -7.09 1.61 21.56
N ARG A 67 -7.58 0.38 21.75
CA ARG A 67 -6.99 -0.79 21.13
C ARG A 67 -7.34 -0.84 19.64
N THR A 68 -6.38 -1.22 18.82
CA THR A 68 -6.57 -1.43 17.38
C THR A 68 -6.34 -2.88 17.00
N ALA A 69 -7.04 -3.34 15.96
CA ALA A 69 -6.90 -4.69 15.44
C ALA A 69 -7.22 -4.72 13.93
N LEU A 70 -6.73 -5.76 13.25
CA LEU A 70 -7.12 -6.05 11.87
C LEU A 70 -8.29 -7.03 11.85
N ALA A 71 -9.42 -6.61 11.29
CA ALA A 71 -10.60 -7.42 11.07
C ALA A 71 -10.67 -7.89 9.60
N PRO A 72 -11.29 -9.03 9.28
CA PRO A 72 -11.47 -9.47 7.89
C PRO A 72 -12.43 -8.56 7.11
N MET A 73 -12.15 -8.38 5.82
CA MET A 73 -13.01 -7.65 4.88
C MET A 73 -13.34 -8.49 3.64
N LYS A 74 -14.43 -8.09 2.98
CA LYS A 74 -14.96 -8.82 1.82
C LYS A 74 -14.11 -8.63 0.56
N GLU A 75 -13.66 -7.41 0.29
CA GLU A 75 -12.95 -7.06 -0.94
C GLU A 75 -11.97 -5.91 -0.70
N PHE A 76 -10.91 -5.84 -1.51
CA PHE A 76 -10.06 -4.65 -1.61
C PHE A 76 -10.81 -3.53 -2.34
N LEU A 77 -10.40 -2.29 -2.09
CA LEU A 77 -10.73 -1.19 -2.98
C LEU A 77 -10.09 -1.42 -4.35
N PRO A 78 -10.75 -1.06 -5.46
CA PRO A 78 -10.26 -1.27 -6.81
C PRO A 78 -9.20 -0.22 -7.22
N PHE A 79 -8.27 0.08 -6.32
CA PHE A 79 -7.19 1.04 -6.51
C PHE A 79 -5.86 0.36 -6.20
N PHE A 80 -4.83 0.78 -6.94
CA PHE A 80 -3.48 0.25 -6.79
C PHE A 80 -2.53 1.36 -6.38
N VAL A 81 -1.72 1.09 -5.36
CA VAL A 81 -0.65 1.98 -4.89
C VAL A 81 0.71 1.35 -5.16
N SER A 82 1.55 2.08 -5.88
CA SER A 82 2.96 1.74 -6.04
C SER A 82 3.71 2.11 -4.76
N VAL A 83 4.36 1.13 -4.15
CA VAL A 83 5.20 1.30 -2.96
C VAL A 83 6.66 1.05 -3.34
N ARG A 84 7.52 2.04 -3.12
CA ARG A 84 8.94 2.04 -3.48
C ARG A 84 9.82 2.44 -2.30
N ASP A 85 11.12 2.16 -2.41
CA ASP A 85 12.15 2.48 -1.40
C ASP A 85 11.73 2.09 0.04
N MET A 86 10.98 0.98 0.16
CA MET A 86 10.42 0.51 1.43
C MET A 86 11.52 -0.12 2.27
N GLU A 87 11.79 0.45 3.43
CA GLU A 87 12.74 -0.08 4.41
C GLU A 87 12.14 0.01 5.80
N ALA A 88 12.31 -1.06 6.57
CA ALA A 88 12.03 -1.12 8.00
C ALA A 88 13.32 -1.54 8.71
N LYS A 89 13.82 -0.73 9.64
CA LYS A 89 15.08 -0.95 10.36
C LYS A 89 14.90 -0.70 11.84
N SER A 90 15.51 -1.52 12.67
CA SER A 90 15.68 -1.24 14.10
C SER A 90 17.12 -0.76 14.31
N HIS A 91 17.28 0.38 15.00
CA HIS A 91 18.57 0.92 15.41
C HIS A 91 18.72 0.72 16.92
N THR A 92 19.86 0.19 17.35
CA THR A 92 20.27 0.19 18.76
C THR A 92 21.70 0.70 18.83
N LEU A 93 21.91 1.84 19.49
CA LEU A 93 23.24 2.40 19.68
C LEU A 93 23.74 2.01 21.07
N ASN A 94 24.82 1.22 21.11
CA ASN A 94 25.53 0.90 22.34
C ASN A 94 26.58 2.01 22.57
N LEU A 95 26.44 2.78 23.64
CA LEU A 95 27.44 3.76 24.05
C LEU A 95 28.38 3.12 25.08
N MET A 96 29.67 3.10 24.77
CA MET A 96 30.72 2.78 25.75
C MET A 96 31.13 4.09 26.43
N THR A 97 30.95 4.19 27.75
CA THR A 97 31.49 5.30 28.54
C THR A 97 32.55 4.79 29.52
N ASN A 98 33.38 5.68 30.06
CA ASN A 98 34.38 5.32 31.07
C ASN A 98 33.78 4.78 32.39
N SER A 99 32.46 4.84 32.56
CA SER A 99 31.74 4.37 33.76
C SER A 99 30.77 3.21 33.50
N GLY A 100 30.73 2.65 32.29
CA GLY A 100 29.92 1.48 31.93
C GLY A 100 29.35 1.54 30.50
N SER A 101 28.62 0.50 30.12
CA SER A 101 27.83 0.50 28.89
C SER A 101 26.46 1.13 29.15
N GLY A 102 26.11 2.20 28.42
CA GLY A 102 24.75 2.71 28.34
C GLY A 102 24.12 2.30 27.01
N GLU A 103 22.97 1.63 27.03
CA GLU A 103 22.16 1.44 25.81
C GLU A 103 21.29 2.70 25.61
N MET A 104 21.41 3.37 24.45
CA MET A 104 20.40 4.36 24.07
C MET A 104 19.10 3.65 23.67
N ASN A 105 17.95 4.31 23.87
CA ASN A 105 16.64 3.76 23.55
C ASN A 105 16.60 3.23 22.10
N PRO A 106 16.24 1.95 21.88
CA PRO A 106 16.15 1.41 20.55
C PRO A 106 15.06 2.15 19.74
N GLU A 107 15.32 2.40 18.47
CA GLU A 107 14.38 3.08 17.55
C GLU A 107 14.02 2.17 16.40
N PHE A 108 12.74 2.15 16.03
CA PHE A 108 12.25 1.59 14.78
C PHE A 108 12.08 2.71 13.76
N GLU A 109 12.74 2.57 12.61
CA GLU A 109 12.58 3.44 11.46
C GLU A 109 11.83 2.69 10.35
N PHE A 110 10.75 3.28 9.87
CA PHE A 110 10.08 2.85 8.64
C PHE A 110 10.07 4.00 7.64
N ARG A 111 10.46 3.71 6.41
CA ARG A 111 10.35 4.65 5.29
C ARG A 111 9.80 3.93 4.06
N ALA A 112 9.00 4.65 3.30
CA ALA A 112 8.52 4.19 1.99
C ALA A 112 8.06 5.39 1.17
N LYS A 113 7.98 5.19 -0.15
CA LYS A 113 7.37 6.12 -1.09
C LYS A 113 6.11 5.50 -1.66
N PHE A 114 5.03 6.27 -1.65
CA PHE A 114 3.73 5.88 -2.17
C PHE A 114 3.39 6.73 -3.39
N GLU A 115 2.89 6.08 -4.44
CA GLU A 115 2.42 6.74 -5.64
C GLU A 115 1.13 6.05 -6.11
N SER A 116 0.14 6.84 -6.51
CA SER A 116 -1.09 6.33 -7.09
C SER A 116 -1.39 7.04 -8.40
N GLY A 117 -2.03 6.32 -9.32
CA GLY A 117 -2.65 6.91 -10.50
C GLY A 117 -4.04 7.50 -10.21
N TYR A 118 -4.54 7.29 -8.99
CA TYR A 118 -5.86 7.67 -8.51
C TYR A 118 -5.73 8.79 -7.47
N GLY A 119 -6.72 9.68 -7.38
CA GLY A 119 -6.83 10.59 -6.25
C GLY A 119 -7.42 9.84 -5.06
N LEU A 120 -6.60 9.63 -4.03
CA LEU A 120 -7.01 8.92 -2.82
C LEU A 120 -6.85 9.83 -1.60
N GLU A 121 -7.92 9.96 -0.83
CA GLU A 121 -7.95 10.70 0.42
C GLU A 121 -7.94 9.74 1.62
N HIS A 122 -7.57 10.26 2.79
CA HIS A 122 -7.53 9.49 4.04
C HIS A 122 -6.68 8.21 3.91
N VAL A 123 -5.53 8.33 3.24
CA VAL A 123 -4.63 7.19 3.05
C VAL A 123 -3.76 7.02 4.28
N PHE A 124 -3.74 5.81 4.81
CA PHE A 124 -2.88 5.44 5.94
C PHE A 124 -2.32 4.05 5.74
N TYR A 125 -1.21 3.78 6.41
CA TYR A 125 -0.59 2.46 6.37
C TYR A 125 -0.69 1.79 7.74
N VAL A 126 -0.68 0.46 7.71
CA VAL A 126 -0.57 -0.37 8.90
C VAL A 126 0.56 -1.36 8.70
N LEU A 127 1.48 -1.42 9.65
CA LEU A 127 2.51 -2.43 9.75
C LEU A 127 2.06 -3.48 10.77
N GLU A 128 1.75 -4.66 10.26
CA GLU A 128 1.58 -5.86 11.08
C GLU A 128 2.97 -6.46 11.31
N LEU A 129 3.50 -6.31 12.52
CA LEU A 129 4.81 -6.77 12.95
C LEU A 129 4.65 -8.11 13.67
N ASP A 130 5.47 -9.08 13.31
CA ASP A 130 5.57 -10.38 14.00
C ASP A 130 7.03 -10.59 14.40
N SER A 131 7.29 -10.47 15.70
CA SER A 131 8.64 -10.54 16.26
C SER A 131 8.70 -11.50 17.45
N GLU A 132 9.86 -12.12 17.65
CA GLU A 132 10.08 -13.11 18.71
C GLU A 132 9.90 -12.50 20.11
N GLU A 133 10.32 -11.24 20.30
CA GLU A 133 10.31 -10.57 21.60
C GLU A 133 8.96 -9.92 21.94
N LEU A 134 8.26 -9.34 20.94
CA LEU A 134 7.05 -8.53 21.18
C LEU A 134 5.76 -9.21 20.72
N GLY A 135 5.86 -10.36 20.05
CA GLY A 135 4.76 -11.05 19.40
C GLY A 135 4.14 -10.22 18.29
N LYS A 136 2.91 -10.55 17.91
CA LYS A 136 2.16 -9.80 16.90
C LYS A 136 1.74 -8.43 17.41
N ARG A 137 2.11 -7.39 16.66
CA ARG A 137 1.77 -5.98 16.93
C ARG A 137 1.32 -5.28 15.67
N VAL A 138 0.48 -4.27 15.86
CA VAL A 138 -0.05 -3.44 14.77
C VAL A 138 0.39 -2.00 15.03
N PHE A 139 1.08 -1.41 14.06
CA PHE A 139 1.43 0.01 14.06
C PHE A 139 0.72 0.67 12.89
N CYS A 140 0.16 1.87 13.07
CA CYS A 140 -0.47 2.61 11.99
C CYS A 140 -0.07 4.08 12.02
N ASP A 141 0.09 4.67 10.83
CA ASP A 141 0.31 6.11 10.69
C ASP A 141 -0.19 6.61 9.33
N GLU A 142 -0.26 7.93 9.23
CA GLU A 142 -0.75 8.64 8.07
C GLU A 142 0.19 8.53 6.85
N VAL A 143 -0.41 8.36 5.67
CA VAL A 143 0.20 8.73 4.38
C VAL A 143 -0.34 10.08 3.90
N GLY A 144 -1.63 10.34 4.14
CA GLY A 144 -2.34 11.56 3.80
C GLY A 144 -3.05 11.44 2.45
N THR A 145 -3.17 12.54 1.71
CA THR A 145 -3.74 12.51 0.36
C THR A 145 -2.70 12.10 -0.68
N LEU A 146 -3.02 11.07 -1.47
CA LEU A 146 -2.28 10.69 -2.67
C LEU A 146 -2.92 11.34 -3.89
N GLU A 147 -2.27 12.39 -4.40
CA GLU A 147 -2.65 13.01 -5.66
C GLU A 147 -2.06 12.21 -6.84
N PRO A 148 -2.77 12.10 -7.97
CA PRO A 148 -2.23 11.42 -9.15
C PRO A 148 -0.88 12.02 -9.57
N ARG A 149 0.10 11.15 -9.82
CA ARG A 149 1.49 11.51 -10.25
C ARG A 149 2.35 12.18 -9.20
N LEU A 150 1.84 12.45 -8.00
CA LEU A 150 2.64 12.95 -6.88
C LEU A 150 3.14 11.76 -6.06
N THR A 151 4.44 11.73 -5.79
CA THR A 151 5.01 10.75 -4.87
C THR A 151 4.94 11.30 -3.45
N ARG A 152 4.35 10.56 -2.53
CA ARG A 152 4.37 10.86 -1.09
C ARG A 152 5.45 10.04 -0.40
N SER A 153 6.37 10.71 0.29
CA SER A 153 7.40 10.05 1.09
C SER A 153 7.00 10.03 2.56
N VAL A 154 6.91 8.84 3.15
CA VAL A 154 6.76 8.71 4.62
C VAL A 154 8.10 8.29 5.23
N ARG A 155 8.38 8.85 6.39
CA ARG A 155 9.47 8.42 7.26
C ARG A 155 9.05 8.62 8.69
N ILE A 156 9.01 7.52 9.43
CA ILE A 156 8.75 7.55 10.87
C ILE A 156 9.95 7.00 11.62
N ARG A 157 10.14 7.53 12.83
CA ARG A 157 11.06 6.99 13.83
C ARG A 157 10.31 6.90 15.14
N VAL A 158 10.30 5.70 15.67
CA VAL A 158 9.42 5.25 16.74
C VAL A 158 10.33 4.63 17.81
N PRO A 159 10.58 5.28 18.97
CA PRO A 159 11.25 4.62 20.09
C PRO A 159 10.52 3.34 20.51
N VAL A 160 11.22 2.22 20.53
CA VAL A 160 10.68 0.93 20.99
C VAL A 160 11.18 0.64 22.40
N VAL A 161 10.32 0.02 23.21
CA VAL A 161 10.60 -0.24 24.65
C VAL A 161 11.60 -1.40 24.83
N ALA A 162 11.76 -2.24 23.81
CA ALA A 162 12.70 -3.35 23.78
C ALA A 162 13.24 -3.54 22.36
N LYS A 163 14.32 -4.34 22.22
CA LYS A 163 14.81 -4.77 20.91
C LYS A 163 13.67 -5.51 20.20
N LEU A 164 13.49 -5.27 18.91
CA LEU A 164 12.44 -5.95 18.16
C LEU A 164 12.83 -7.41 17.85
N GLY A 165 14.12 -7.75 17.94
CA GLY A 165 14.67 -9.03 17.48
C GLY A 165 14.60 -9.17 15.95
N ALA A 166 14.88 -10.38 15.46
CA ALA A 166 14.53 -10.73 14.08
C ALA A 166 13.00 -10.89 13.97
N GLY A 167 12.42 -10.39 12.89
CA GLY A 167 10.98 -10.44 12.70
C GLY A 167 10.59 -10.21 11.26
N LYS A 168 9.32 -10.46 10.95
CA LYS A 168 8.71 -10.13 9.66
C LYS A 168 7.70 -9.02 9.88
N PHE A 169 7.51 -8.21 8.85
CA PHE A 169 6.42 -7.25 8.83
C PHE A 169 5.61 -7.43 7.56
N LYS A 170 4.33 -7.12 7.66
CA LYS A 170 3.41 -7.02 6.54
C LYS A 170 2.87 -5.60 6.48
N LEU A 171 3.01 -5.00 5.31
CA LEU A 171 2.40 -3.71 5.00
C LEU A 171 0.95 -3.94 4.57
N HIS A 172 0.07 -3.12 5.14
CA HIS A 172 -1.29 -2.91 4.66
C HIS A 172 -1.45 -1.42 4.35
N LEU A 173 -2.21 -1.10 3.31
CA LEU A 173 -2.55 0.27 2.94
C LEU A 173 -4.06 0.42 2.90
N PHE A 174 -4.57 1.53 3.38
CA PHE A 174 -6.00 1.80 3.46
C PHE A 174 -6.32 3.18 2.93
N ALA A 175 -7.55 3.36 2.44
CA ALA A 175 -8.17 4.66 2.18
C ALA A 175 -9.63 4.61 2.61
N GLY A 176 -10.09 5.56 3.42
CA GLY A 176 -11.49 5.62 3.86
C GLY A 176 -11.99 4.36 4.60
N GLY A 177 -11.05 3.60 5.18
CA GLY A 177 -11.29 2.32 5.86
C GLY A 177 -11.32 1.07 4.97
N GLY A 178 -11.16 1.20 3.65
CA GLY A 178 -11.00 0.07 2.73
C GLY A 178 -9.52 -0.23 2.46
N GLU A 179 -9.13 -1.49 2.40
CA GLU A 179 -7.75 -1.88 2.07
C GLU A 179 -7.47 -1.74 0.57
N LEU A 180 -6.29 -1.21 0.25
CA LEU A 180 -5.79 -0.95 -1.10
C LEU A 180 -4.87 -2.07 -1.56
N LEU A 181 -4.85 -2.33 -2.87
CA LEU A 181 -3.83 -3.19 -3.49
C LEU A 181 -2.50 -2.43 -3.60
N HIS A 182 -1.38 -3.12 -3.44
CA HIS A 182 -0.07 -2.47 -3.62
C HIS A 182 1.03 -3.38 -4.18
N SER A 183 2.10 -2.76 -4.68
CA SER A 183 3.21 -3.45 -5.37
C SER A 183 4.00 -4.44 -4.50
N GLN A 184 4.08 -4.21 -3.18
CA GLN A 184 4.79 -5.10 -2.25
C GLN A 184 3.98 -6.34 -1.80
N MET A 185 2.74 -6.50 -2.27
CA MET A 185 1.96 -7.72 -1.97
C MET A 185 2.56 -8.93 -2.70
N PRO A 186 2.56 -10.14 -2.10
CA PRO A 186 2.96 -11.35 -2.78
C PRO A 186 2.16 -11.55 -4.09
N PRO A 187 2.81 -11.75 -5.25
CA PRO A 187 2.13 -11.79 -6.54
C PRO A 187 0.96 -12.79 -6.59
N LEU A 188 1.17 -14.02 -6.11
CA LEU A 188 0.13 -15.06 -6.09
C LEU A 188 -1.09 -14.68 -5.23
N PHE A 189 -0.85 -14.01 -4.09
CA PHE A 189 -1.93 -13.53 -3.24
C PHE A 189 -2.73 -12.44 -3.97
N ARG A 190 -2.04 -11.41 -4.47
CA ARG A 190 -2.65 -10.29 -5.19
C ARG A 190 -3.47 -10.77 -6.39
N ASP A 191 -2.91 -11.65 -7.20
CA ASP A 191 -3.55 -12.14 -8.43
C ASP A 191 -4.82 -12.94 -8.12
N ARG A 192 -4.82 -13.76 -7.07
CA ARG A 192 -6.04 -14.46 -6.61
C ARG A 192 -7.14 -13.50 -6.17
N GLN A 193 -6.79 -12.40 -5.51
CA GLN A 193 -7.77 -11.39 -5.09
C GLN A 193 -8.35 -10.66 -6.29
N LEU A 194 -7.50 -10.26 -7.23
CA LEU A 194 -7.92 -9.64 -8.48
C LEU A 194 -8.83 -10.55 -9.31
N ASP A 195 -8.53 -11.85 -9.40
CA ASP A 195 -9.39 -12.82 -10.09
C ASP A 195 -10.80 -12.86 -9.47
N ARG A 196 -10.89 -12.88 -8.13
CA ARG A 196 -12.19 -12.83 -7.43
C ARG A 196 -12.94 -11.53 -7.72
N MET A 197 -12.23 -10.39 -7.71
CA MET A 197 -12.80 -9.07 -7.97
C MET A 197 -13.34 -8.96 -9.40
N VAL A 198 -12.60 -9.50 -10.39
CA VAL A 198 -13.02 -9.55 -11.79
C VAL A 198 -14.24 -10.46 -11.95
N LEU A 199 -14.20 -11.68 -11.40
CA LEU A 199 -15.31 -12.64 -11.46
C LEU A 199 -16.62 -12.04 -10.90
N SER A 200 -16.52 -11.32 -9.79
CA SER A 200 -17.67 -10.62 -9.19
C SER A 200 -18.26 -9.56 -10.14
N ARG A 201 -17.41 -8.79 -10.82
CA ARG A 201 -17.80 -7.67 -11.69
C ARG A 201 -18.35 -8.10 -13.04
N VAL A 202 -17.86 -9.20 -13.61
CA VAL A 202 -18.36 -9.72 -14.90
C VAL A 202 -19.55 -10.66 -14.73
N LYS A 203 -20.01 -10.90 -13.50
CA LYS A 203 -21.17 -11.77 -13.24
C LYS A 203 -22.41 -11.18 -13.92
N GLY A 204 -22.92 -11.90 -14.91
CA GLY A 204 -24.10 -11.49 -15.69
C GLY A 204 -23.80 -10.57 -16.87
N ALA A 205 -22.55 -10.14 -17.05
CA ALA A 205 -22.11 -9.37 -18.21
C ALA A 205 -22.28 -10.19 -19.50
N LYS A 206 -22.77 -9.54 -20.57
CA LYS A 206 -22.95 -10.14 -21.90
C LYS A 206 -22.49 -9.15 -22.96
N ASP A 207 -21.67 -9.63 -23.90
CA ASP A 207 -21.25 -8.87 -25.08
C ASP A 207 -20.60 -7.51 -24.74
N GLU A 208 -19.80 -7.49 -23.66
CA GLU A 208 -19.07 -6.30 -23.20
C GLU A 208 -17.63 -6.27 -23.75
N PRO A 209 -17.11 -5.08 -24.12
CA PRO A 209 -15.72 -4.95 -24.51
C PRO A 209 -14.78 -5.12 -23.31
N VAL A 210 -13.50 -5.41 -23.60
CA VAL A 210 -12.44 -5.33 -22.61
C VAL A 210 -12.34 -3.92 -22.04
N ARG A 211 -12.20 -3.79 -20.72
CA ARG A 211 -12.09 -2.48 -20.04
C ARG A 211 -10.98 -2.51 -18.99
N PRO A 212 -10.17 -1.44 -18.86
CA PRO A 212 -9.22 -1.35 -17.76
C PRO A 212 -9.94 -1.45 -16.42
N PHE A 213 -9.38 -2.22 -15.48
CA PHE A 213 -9.97 -2.39 -14.16
C PHE A 213 -9.13 -1.69 -13.09
N VAL A 214 -7.91 -2.16 -12.87
CA VAL A 214 -7.02 -1.62 -11.84
C VAL A 214 -5.57 -1.87 -12.20
N GLY A 215 -4.71 -0.88 -11.97
CA GLY A 215 -3.28 -1.02 -12.19
C GLY A 215 -2.50 0.20 -11.73
N PRO A 216 -1.18 0.06 -11.48
CA PRO A 216 -0.34 1.18 -11.09
C PRO A 216 -0.07 2.13 -12.27
N PRO A 217 0.24 3.41 -11.98
CA PRO A 217 0.93 4.27 -12.94
C PRO A 217 2.33 3.69 -13.24
N PRO A 218 2.92 4.00 -14.40
CA PRO A 218 4.27 3.56 -14.71
C PRO A 218 5.30 4.31 -13.85
N GLU A 219 6.37 3.62 -13.47
CA GLU A 219 7.48 4.26 -12.78
C GLU A 219 8.21 5.22 -13.72
N TYR A 220 8.37 6.47 -13.30
CA TYR A 220 9.16 7.39 -14.09
C TYR A 220 10.65 6.99 -14.08
N PRO A 221 11.32 6.82 -15.24
CA PRO A 221 12.69 6.31 -15.28
C PRO A 221 13.67 7.17 -14.49
N LYS A 222 14.44 6.53 -13.60
CA LYS A 222 15.45 7.22 -12.76
C LYS A 222 16.50 7.96 -13.60
N ALA A 223 16.86 7.42 -14.76
CA ALA A 223 17.81 8.02 -15.70
C ALA A 223 17.36 9.41 -16.20
N PHE A 224 16.05 9.68 -16.20
CA PHE A 224 15.46 10.92 -16.71
C PHE A 224 15.04 11.89 -15.61
N LEU A 225 15.24 11.56 -14.32
CA LEU A 225 14.88 12.46 -13.21
C LEU A 225 15.67 13.76 -13.27
N LYS A 226 17.00 13.67 -13.42
CA LYS A 226 17.88 14.86 -13.48
C LYS A 226 17.59 15.76 -14.68
N LYS A 227 17.23 15.17 -15.82
CA LYS A 227 16.97 15.87 -17.09
C LYS A 227 15.51 16.27 -17.28
N ARG A 228 14.61 15.79 -16.40
CA ARG A 228 13.15 16.00 -16.47
C ARG A 228 12.57 15.77 -17.88
N LEU A 229 12.98 14.69 -18.54
CA LEU A 229 12.50 14.35 -19.89
C LEU A 229 11.06 13.83 -19.84
N SER A 230 10.20 14.39 -20.70
CA SER A 230 8.88 13.80 -20.93
C SER A 230 8.93 12.78 -22.06
N GLY A 231 7.96 11.89 -22.12
CA GLY A 231 7.87 10.92 -23.20
C GLY A 231 6.63 10.06 -23.16
N ASP A 232 6.61 9.08 -24.04
CA ASP A 232 5.50 8.17 -24.21
C ASP A 232 6.02 6.77 -24.53
N ALA A 233 5.21 5.78 -24.17
CA ALA A 233 5.40 4.41 -24.59
C ALA A 233 4.05 3.75 -24.79
N THR A 234 3.96 2.87 -25.78
CA THR A 234 2.76 2.09 -26.06
C THR A 234 3.10 0.62 -25.91
N VAL A 235 2.32 -0.09 -25.09
CA VAL A 235 2.48 -1.54 -24.87
C VAL A 235 1.31 -2.26 -25.51
N ARG A 236 1.60 -3.34 -26.25
CA ARG A 236 0.58 -4.27 -26.75
C ARG A 236 0.63 -5.56 -25.95
N PHE A 237 -0.52 -6.16 -25.71
CA PHE A 237 -0.65 -7.42 -24.95
C PHE A 237 -1.99 -8.10 -25.22
N ARG A 238 -2.13 -9.34 -24.77
CA ARG A 238 -3.41 -10.03 -24.68
C ARG A 238 -3.97 -9.92 -23.27
N VAL A 239 -5.27 -9.72 -23.14
CA VAL A 239 -6.01 -9.83 -21.88
C VAL A 239 -6.58 -11.24 -21.79
N SER A 240 -6.27 -11.94 -20.70
CA SER A 240 -6.76 -13.29 -20.41
C SER A 240 -8.25 -13.29 -20.08
N ARG A 241 -8.85 -14.49 -19.99
CA ARG A 241 -10.21 -14.67 -19.50
C ARG A 241 -10.43 -14.27 -18.03
N THR A 242 -9.36 -14.13 -17.25
CA THR A 242 -9.40 -13.61 -15.88
C THR A 242 -9.05 -12.12 -15.80
N GLY A 243 -8.83 -11.48 -16.95
CA GLY A 243 -8.45 -10.07 -17.01
C GLY A 243 -6.95 -9.80 -16.79
N ALA A 244 -6.12 -10.83 -16.72
CA ALA A 244 -4.67 -10.68 -16.57
C ALA A 244 -3.99 -10.31 -17.89
N VAL A 245 -2.90 -9.55 -17.82
CA VAL A 245 -2.07 -9.22 -18.97
C VAL A 245 -1.15 -10.40 -19.32
N ILE A 246 -1.19 -10.84 -20.58
CA ILE A 246 -0.40 -11.94 -21.15
C ILE A 246 0.45 -11.41 -22.30
N GLU A 247 1.69 -11.89 -22.40
CA GLU A 247 2.64 -11.57 -23.48
C GLU A 247 2.79 -10.05 -23.77
N PRO A 248 3.03 -9.21 -22.75
CA PRO A 248 3.19 -7.80 -23.02
C PRO A 248 4.49 -7.51 -23.76
N ALA A 249 4.41 -6.65 -24.76
CA ALA A 249 5.52 -6.21 -25.58
C ALA A 249 5.42 -4.70 -25.87
N VAL A 250 6.56 -4.01 -25.86
CA VAL A 250 6.62 -2.60 -26.27
C VAL A 250 6.33 -2.52 -27.76
N LYS A 251 5.29 -1.77 -28.14
CA LYS A 251 4.92 -1.49 -29.53
C LYS A 251 5.71 -0.28 -30.05
N SER A 252 5.85 0.75 -29.23
CA SER A 252 6.65 1.95 -29.51
C SER A 252 7.03 2.64 -28.20
N ALA A 253 8.12 3.39 -28.19
CA ALA A 253 8.48 4.27 -27.09
C ALA A 253 9.37 5.41 -27.59
N SER A 254 9.23 6.60 -27.01
CA SER A 254 10.10 7.74 -27.33
C SER A 254 11.54 7.55 -26.83
N ALA A 255 11.73 6.69 -25.83
CA ALA A 255 13.02 6.18 -25.38
C ALA A 255 12.88 4.76 -24.81
N PRO A 256 13.90 3.89 -24.91
CA PRO A 256 13.87 2.53 -24.36
C PRO A 256 13.46 2.48 -22.88
N GLU A 257 13.94 3.42 -22.06
CA GLU A 257 13.68 3.48 -20.62
C GLU A 257 12.19 3.74 -20.30
N PHE A 258 11.48 4.50 -21.14
CA PHE A 258 10.02 4.66 -21.04
C PHE A 258 9.31 3.37 -21.43
N GLY A 259 9.80 2.67 -22.45
CA GLY A 259 9.30 1.36 -22.87
C GLY A 259 9.41 0.31 -21.77
N GLU A 260 10.57 0.20 -21.13
CA GLU A 260 10.81 -0.72 -20.01
C GLU A 260 9.89 -0.43 -18.82
N SER A 261 9.76 0.84 -18.47
CA SER A 261 8.92 1.27 -17.36
C SER A 261 7.43 1.03 -17.62
N ALA A 262 6.97 1.32 -18.84
CA ALA A 262 5.60 1.02 -19.27
C ALA A 262 5.32 -0.48 -19.29
N LEU A 263 6.28 -1.29 -19.75
CA LEU A 263 6.17 -2.75 -19.77
C LEU A 263 6.06 -3.33 -18.35
N ALA A 264 6.88 -2.83 -17.41
CA ALA A 264 6.82 -3.23 -16.00
C ALA A 264 5.48 -2.88 -15.37
N ALA A 265 4.95 -1.70 -15.65
CA ALA A 265 3.63 -1.26 -15.18
C ALA A 265 2.52 -2.15 -15.75
N ALA A 266 2.49 -2.35 -17.08
CA ALA A 266 1.48 -3.13 -17.77
C ALA A 266 1.35 -4.56 -17.22
N ARG A 267 2.44 -5.19 -16.79
CA ARG A 267 2.41 -6.52 -16.15
C ARG A 267 1.59 -6.58 -14.85
N LEU A 268 1.42 -5.45 -14.18
CA LEU A 268 0.67 -5.34 -12.93
C LEU A 268 -0.79 -4.90 -13.15
N TRP A 269 -1.16 -4.53 -14.38
CA TRP A 269 -2.54 -4.17 -14.69
C TRP A 269 -3.47 -5.38 -14.70
N ARG A 270 -4.71 -5.13 -14.31
CA ARG A 270 -5.86 -6.02 -14.48
C ARG A 270 -6.93 -5.32 -15.29
N PHE A 271 -7.68 -6.11 -16.03
CA PHE A 271 -8.77 -5.69 -16.89
C PHE A 271 -10.05 -6.45 -16.53
N LEU A 272 -11.19 -5.88 -16.88
CA LEU A 272 -12.40 -6.69 -17.09
C LEU A 272 -12.27 -7.29 -18.49
N PRO A 273 -12.29 -8.63 -18.64
CA PRO A 273 -12.10 -9.28 -19.93
C PRO A 273 -13.23 -8.93 -20.91
N LYS A 274 -12.95 -9.09 -22.20
CA LYS A 274 -14.00 -9.06 -23.21
C LYS A 274 -14.99 -10.19 -22.93
N MET A 275 -16.28 -9.89 -22.95
CA MET A 275 -17.37 -10.85 -22.77
C MET A 275 -18.05 -11.09 -24.12
N GLU A 276 -18.26 -12.35 -24.49
CA GLU A 276 -19.03 -12.75 -25.67
C GLU A 276 -20.05 -13.81 -25.26
N LYS A 277 -21.33 -13.56 -25.51
CA LYS A 277 -22.44 -14.47 -25.14
C LYS A 277 -22.35 -14.95 -23.68
N GLY A 278 -21.95 -14.04 -22.79
CA GLY A 278 -21.80 -14.30 -21.35
C GLY A 278 -20.54 -15.08 -20.94
N ARG A 279 -19.58 -15.29 -21.85
CA ARG A 279 -18.31 -15.97 -21.56
C ARG A 279 -17.13 -15.01 -21.72
N PRO A 280 -16.15 -15.01 -20.80
CA PRO A 280 -14.94 -14.23 -20.99
C PRO A 280 -14.08 -14.86 -22.09
N VAL A 281 -13.64 -14.02 -23.03
CA VAL A 281 -12.74 -14.39 -24.12
C VAL A 281 -11.47 -13.55 -24.06
N GLU A 282 -10.39 -14.08 -24.62
CA GLU A 282 -9.15 -13.33 -24.72
C GLU A 282 -9.26 -12.25 -25.80
N SER A 283 -8.57 -11.13 -25.59
CA SER A 283 -8.59 -10.01 -26.55
C SER A 283 -7.26 -9.26 -26.55
N GLU A 284 -6.83 -8.78 -27.71
CA GLU A 284 -5.65 -7.92 -27.82
C GLU A 284 -5.99 -6.49 -27.38
N VAL A 285 -5.07 -5.87 -26.63
CA VAL A 285 -5.18 -4.50 -26.12
C VAL A 285 -3.88 -3.76 -26.40
N VAL A 286 -4.00 -2.48 -26.72
CA VAL A 286 -2.89 -1.54 -26.85
C VAL A 286 -3.10 -0.44 -25.82
N LEU A 287 -2.16 -0.30 -24.87
CA LEU A 287 -2.24 0.67 -23.79
C LEU A 287 -1.13 1.72 -23.94
N PRO A 288 -1.48 2.99 -24.18
CA PRO A 288 -0.53 4.08 -24.15
C PRO A 288 -0.21 4.50 -22.71
N PHE A 289 1.05 4.82 -22.46
CA PHE A 289 1.58 5.38 -21.23
C PHE A 289 2.23 6.72 -21.54
N LYS A 290 1.90 7.73 -20.75
CA LYS A 290 2.53 9.06 -20.82
C LYS A 290 3.41 9.25 -19.60
N PHE A 291 4.61 9.76 -19.82
CA PHE A 291 5.58 10.07 -18.79
C PHE A 291 5.78 11.57 -18.70
N GLU A 292 5.53 12.08 -17.51
CA GLU A 292 5.86 13.44 -17.11
C GLU A 292 6.77 13.37 -15.89
N PRO A 293 7.76 14.26 -15.78
CA PRO A 293 8.61 14.33 -14.60
C PRO A 293 7.76 14.47 -13.34
N PRO A 294 8.05 13.69 -12.27
CA PRO A 294 7.32 13.81 -11.01
C PRO A 294 7.36 15.25 -10.51
N LEU A 295 6.24 15.71 -9.94
CA LEU A 295 6.22 16.98 -9.24
C LEU A 295 7.00 16.81 -7.92
N ASP A 296 7.86 17.79 -7.61
CA ASP A 296 8.53 17.80 -6.32
C ASP A 296 7.48 18.09 -5.23
N GLU A 297 7.49 17.35 -4.12
CA GLU A 297 6.69 17.71 -2.94
C GLU A 297 7.17 19.10 -2.48
N LYS A 298 6.27 20.10 -2.53
CA LYS A 298 6.52 21.43 -1.98
C LYS A 298 6.54 21.41 -0.45
#